data_AF-A0A9X4NUT3-F1
#
_entry.id   AF-A0A9X4NUT3-F1
#
_cell.length_a   1.000
_cell.length_b   1.000
_cell.length_c   1.000
_cell.angle_alpha   90.00
_cell.angle_beta   90.00
_cell.angle_gamma   90.00
#
_symmetry.space_group_name_H-M   'P 1'
#
loop_
_entity.id
_entity.type
_entity.pdbx_description
1 polymer ?
#
loop_
_entity_poly.entity_id
_entity_poly.type
_entity_poly.pdbx_seq_one_letter_code
_entity_poly.pdbx_strand_id
1 'polypeptide(L)'
;MTLGIAAILLVGLDLGYLFFMKRELQKTADLAALAAAPHVQASSCASAQTVALEHVTHNLEGYTPTVVCGRWDPAYAVDAHFNADETAFNAVRVSFSATPPALLPLDMDRTIAVTAVASIDPPVAAFTVGSRLLRLEAGSLLPSILGVLGVGLSDVDILSYQGLSNASITPAGLLEALGIPVTTDLDVGTLNALADIQNLSLGKLLNASLTALQAQGNAANAQVALLSHLIAHLSADALATQIPLFGNDDTPGVLLGLDNTGTSALDAEVNLLSLAGTALSVANGTHLVALPELSIPLLGVEARASVVEPPAVGIGGIGTVARTAQIRLYLRAQTDEIPLVGGLLGLLGTGLDLPLILELVQSTGELTAVDCQSERQNASIAVSAAPVALCIGRFQDMTSVSDSNLLHFFSENNRCVADGSGVIPDASAGVREHQILSVLDLFGVPIVPPARVALPLLSSQAPVDTGPLNEPSDPPDGTHQATVGGASFGVSQTVSSITDALLGEGLGDVLATLDPILNAVVQSLLDVLGLNLGETDVEVLSVSCGKAKLVY
;
A
#
# COMPACT_ATOMS: atom_id res chain seq x y z
N MET A 1 -64.24 -23.59 42.39
CA MET A 1 -63.61 -23.79 41.06
C MET A 1 -63.32 -22.46 40.36
N THR A 2 -64.29 -21.55 40.24
CA THR A 2 -64.11 -20.23 39.59
C THR A 2 -63.06 -19.32 40.23
N LEU A 3 -63.00 -19.26 41.57
CA LEU A 3 -61.99 -18.48 42.31
C LEU A 3 -60.56 -19.00 42.10
N GLY A 4 -60.37 -20.32 41.99
CA GLY A 4 -59.06 -20.91 41.75
C GLY A 4 -58.53 -20.64 40.34
N ILE A 5 -59.42 -20.68 39.34
CA ILE A 5 -59.08 -20.34 37.95
C ILE A 5 -58.72 -18.84 37.85
N ALA A 6 -59.48 -17.97 38.50
CA ALA A 6 -59.19 -16.53 38.53
C ALA A 6 -57.82 -16.23 39.18
N ALA A 7 -57.49 -16.88 40.29
CA ALA A 7 -56.20 -16.72 40.95
C ALA A 7 -55.02 -17.17 40.06
N ILE A 8 -55.15 -18.31 39.37
CA ILE A 8 -54.11 -18.81 38.45
C ILE A 8 -53.90 -17.85 37.27
N LEU A 9 -54.98 -17.31 36.69
CA LEU A 9 -54.88 -16.35 35.58
C LEU A 9 -54.19 -15.05 36.01
N LEU A 10 -54.49 -14.56 37.21
CA LEU A 10 -53.89 -13.35 37.77
C LEU A 10 -52.39 -13.52 38.02
N VAL A 11 -51.98 -14.64 38.62
CA VAL A 11 -50.55 -14.97 38.80
C VAL A 11 -49.85 -15.12 37.44
N GLY A 12 -50.50 -15.78 36.48
CA GLY A 12 -49.97 -15.90 35.12
C GLY A 12 -49.78 -14.55 34.42
N LEU A 13 -50.65 -13.58 34.70
CA LEU A 13 -50.56 -12.22 34.16
C LEU A 13 -49.39 -11.43 34.76
N ASP A 14 -49.16 -11.49 36.07
CA ASP A 14 -48.00 -10.81 36.69
C ASP A 14 -46.67 -11.44 36.27
N LEU A 15 -46.59 -12.77 36.20
CA LEU A 15 -45.44 -13.48 35.63
C LEU A 15 -45.20 -13.10 34.16
N GLY A 16 -46.27 -13.10 33.35
CA GLY A 16 -46.21 -12.70 31.95
C GLY A 16 -45.70 -11.27 31.76
N TYR A 17 -46.12 -10.35 32.64
CA TYR A 17 -45.62 -8.98 32.67
C TYR A 17 -44.14 -8.90 33.02
N LEU A 18 -43.65 -9.69 34.00
CA LEU A 18 -42.22 -9.74 34.31
C LEU A 18 -41.37 -10.27 33.14
N PHE A 19 -41.84 -11.29 32.42
CA PHE A 19 -41.16 -11.79 31.21
C PHE A 19 -41.16 -10.75 30.08
N PHE A 20 -42.28 -10.04 29.90
CA PHE A 20 -42.36 -8.93 28.96
C PHE A 20 -41.35 -7.83 29.32
N MET A 21 -41.33 -7.39 30.58
CA MET A 21 -40.40 -6.37 31.05
C MET A 21 -38.94 -6.80 30.96
N LYS A 22 -38.62 -8.07 31.24
CA LYS A 22 -37.27 -8.61 31.05
C LYS A 22 -36.83 -8.51 29.58
N ARG A 23 -37.72 -8.82 28.64
CA ARG A 23 -37.43 -8.73 27.20
C ARG A 23 -37.22 -7.29 26.76
N GLU A 24 -38.03 -6.35 27.23
CA GLU A 24 -37.85 -4.92 26.93
C GLU A 24 -36.54 -4.39 27.50
N LEU A 25 -36.23 -4.69 28.76
CA LEU A 25 -34.94 -4.32 29.37
C LEU A 25 -33.74 -4.91 28.61
N GLN A 26 -33.81 -6.18 28.18
CA GLN A 26 -32.72 -6.80 27.42
C GLN A 26 -32.54 -6.13 26.05
N LYS A 27 -33.64 -5.90 25.30
CA LYS A 27 -33.55 -5.20 24.00
C LYS A 27 -32.93 -3.82 24.15
N THR A 28 -33.33 -3.07 25.18
CA THR A 28 -32.76 -1.75 25.46
C THR A 28 -31.29 -1.84 25.83
N ALA A 29 -30.88 -2.85 26.62
CA ALA A 29 -29.48 -3.09 26.95
C ALA A 29 -28.65 -3.42 25.70
N ASP A 30 -29.16 -4.31 24.84
CA ASP A 30 -28.50 -4.73 23.59
C ASP A 30 -28.31 -3.54 22.64
N LEU A 31 -29.36 -2.75 22.42
CA LEU A 31 -29.30 -1.56 21.57
C LEU A 31 -28.37 -0.48 22.16
N ALA A 32 -28.43 -0.25 23.47
CA ALA A 32 -27.56 0.72 24.12
C ALA A 32 -26.09 0.29 24.08
N ALA A 33 -25.80 -1.00 24.28
CA ALA A 33 -24.44 -1.54 24.19
C ALA A 33 -23.90 -1.42 22.75
N LEU A 34 -24.68 -1.84 21.74
CA LEU A 34 -24.30 -1.72 20.32
C LEU A 34 -24.08 -0.27 19.89
N ALA A 35 -24.92 0.65 20.35
CA ALA A 35 -24.77 2.06 20.04
C ALA A 35 -23.57 2.70 20.75
N ALA A 36 -23.24 2.26 21.96
CA ALA A 36 -22.14 2.82 22.73
C ALA A 36 -20.76 2.25 22.36
N ALA A 37 -20.69 1.02 21.83
CA ALA A 37 -19.42 0.37 21.51
C ALA A 37 -18.51 1.17 20.54
N PRO A 38 -19.00 1.80 19.46
CA PRO A 38 -18.18 2.64 18.57
C PRO A 38 -17.59 3.89 19.24
N HIS A 39 -18.12 4.29 20.40
CA HIS A 39 -17.68 5.46 21.16
C HIS A 39 -16.76 5.09 22.33
N VAL A 40 -16.35 3.82 22.43
CA VAL A 40 -15.35 3.36 23.39
C VAL A 40 -13.99 3.85 22.94
N GLN A 41 -13.26 4.51 23.84
CA GLN A 41 -11.89 4.93 23.62
C GLN A 41 -10.96 4.11 24.50
N ALA A 42 -9.74 3.83 24.03
CA ALA A 42 -8.79 2.94 24.71
C ALA A 42 -8.58 3.25 26.21
N SER A 43 -8.69 4.53 26.60
CA SER A 43 -8.49 4.99 27.98
C SER A 43 -9.65 5.82 28.54
N SER A 44 -10.81 5.87 27.88
CA SER A 44 -11.95 6.68 28.32
C SER A 44 -13.29 6.03 27.99
N CYS A 45 -14.20 6.07 28.96
CA CYS A 45 -15.56 5.55 28.82
C CYS A 45 -16.62 6.66 28.71
N ALA A 46 -16.22 7.94 28.74
CA ALA A 46 -17.15 9.05 28.88
C ALA A 46 -18.12 9.19 27.69
N SER A 47 -17.62 9.07 26.46
CA SER A 47 -18.45 9.17 25.25
C SER A 47 -19.43 7.99 25.15
N ALA A 48 -18.93 6.75 25.31
CA ALA A 48 -19.76 5.54 25.35
C ALA A 48 -20.84 5.60 26.45
N GLN A 49 -20.53 6.12 27.63
CA GLN A 49 -21.51 6.30 28.71
C GLN A 49 -22.62 7.27 28.34
N THR A 50 -22.28 8.42 27.75
CA THR A 50 -23.27 9.41 27.29
C THR A 50 -24.20 8.80 26.24
N VAL A 51 -23.64 8.15 25.22
CA VAL A 51 -24.42 7.52 24.15
C VAL A 51 -25.31 6.41 24.69
N ALA A 52 -24.80 5.53 25.56
CA ALA A 52 -25.62 4.50 26.19
C ALA A 52 -26.80 5.10 26.96
N LEU A 53 -26.56 6.14 27.78
CA LEU A 53 -27.61 6.80 28.56
C LEU A 53 -28.66 7.45 27.67
N GLU A 54 -28.25 8.17 26.61
CA GLU A 54 -29.17 8.78 25.64
C GLU A 54 -30.05 7.71 24.97
N HIS A 55 -29.45 6.61 24.50
CA HIS A 55 -30.19 5.50 23.91
C HIS A 55 -31.19 4.88 24.89
N VAL A 56 -30.82 4.71 26.16
CA VAL A 56 -31.76 4.21 27.17
C VAL A 56 -32.90 5.19 27.41
N THR A 57 -32.61 6.49 27.61
CA THR A 57 -33.66 7.49 27.84
C THR A 57 -34.66 7.59 26.69
N HIS A 58 -34.20 7.40 25.45
CA HIS A 58 -35.08 7.41 24.27
C HIS A 58 -35.96 6.15 24.14
N ASN A 59 -35.46 4.98 24.56
CA ASN A 59 -36.14 3.71 24.33
C ASN A 59 -36.92 3.19 25.55
N LEU A 60 -36.50 3.54 26.77
CA LEU A 60 -37.10 3.02 28.00
C LEU A 60 -36.98 4.02 29.16
N GLU A 61 -37.86 5.02 29.17
CA GLU A 61 -37.93 6.05 30.20
C GLU A 61 -38.13 5.48 31.62
N GLY A 62 -37.53 6.13 32.61
CA GLY A 62 -37.68 5.77 34.03
C GLY A 62 -36.76 4.65 34.53
N TYR A 63 -35.87 4.14 33.67
CA TYR A 63 -34.85 3.15 34.03
C TYR A 63 -33.45 3.72 33.81
N THR A 64 -32.51 3.39 34.69
CA THR A 64 -31.12 3.85 34.61
C THR A 64 -30.20 2.64 34.52
N PRO A 65 -29.36 2.54 33.48
CA PRO A 65 -28.39 1.46 33.34
C PRO A 65 -27.13 1.73 34.16
N THR A 66 -26.36 0.68 34.43
CA THR A 66 -24.93 0.78 34.77
C THR A 66 -24.12 0.49 33.52
N VAL A 67 -23.27 1.43 33.11
CA VAL A 67 -22.47 1.38 31.87
C VAL A 67 -20.99 1.37 32.23
N VAL A 68 -20.30 0.30 31.84
CA VAL A 68 -18.89 0.06 32.16
C VAL A 68 -18.14 -0.32 30.89
N CYS A 69 -17.08 0.41 30.56
CA CYS A 69 -16.16 0.03 29.50
C CYS A 69 -15.09 -0.91 30.04
N GLY A 70 -14.54 -1.74 29.15
CA GLY A 70 -13.53 -2.73 29.51
C GLY A 70 -12.96 -3.35 28.24
N ARG A 71 -12.18 -4.41 28.45
CA ARG A 71 -11.61 -5.21 27.37
C ARG A 71 -12.37 -6.53 27.21
N TRP A 72 -12.77 -6.81 25.98
CA TRP A 72 -13.32 -8.08 25.56
C TRP A 72 -12.28 -8.85 24.76
N ASP A 73 -12.09 -10.11 25.10
CA ASP A 73 -11.20 -11.03 24.41
C ASP A 73 -11.74 -12.45 24.54
N PRO A 74 -12.02 -13.17 23.44
CA PRO A 74 -12.61 -14.51 23.49
C PRO A 74 -11.74 -15.53 24.25
N ALA A 75 -10.45 -15.24 24.45
CA ALA A 75 -9.56 -16.08 25.26
C ALA A 75 -9.79 -15.95 26.77
N TYR A 76 -10.51 -14.91 27.24
CA TYR A 76 -10.73 -14.70 28.67
C TYR A 76 -11.68 -15.73 29.27
N ALA A 77 -11.26 -16.38 30.35
CA ALA A 77 -12.09 -17.32 31.11
C ALA A 77 -12.98 -16.62 32.16
N VAL A 78 -13.65 -15.54 31.77
CA VAL A 78 -14.58 -14.76 32.62
C VAL A 78 -15.95 -14.64 31.94
N ASP A 79 -17.00 -14.30 32.69
CA ASP A 79 -18.35 -14.15 32.15
C ASP A 79 -18.38 -13.15 30.97
N ALA A 80 -18.99 -13.56 29.87
CA ALA A 80 -19.05 -12.82 28.62
C ALA A 80 -17.69 -12.39 28.06
N HIS A 81 -16.60 -13.07 28.45
CA HIS A 81 -15.25 -12.80 27.98
C HIS A 81 -14.82 -11.33 28.18
N PHE A 82 -15.41 -10.63 29.16
CA PHE A 82 -15.26 -9.19 29.38
C PHE A 82 -14.58 -8.87 30.72
N ASN A 83 -13.50 -8.10 30.66
CA ASN A 83 -12.75 -7.62 31.81
C ASN A 83 -12.92 -6.09 31.97
N ALA A 84 -13.58 -5.67 33.05
CA ALA A 84 -13.85 -4.26 33.32
C ALA A 84 -12.64 -3.47 33.84
N ASP A 85 -11.64 -4.17 34.41
CA ASP A 85 -10.50 -3.55 35.08
C ASP A 85 -9.31 -3.35 34.13
N GLU A 86 -9.42 -3.85 32.90
CA GLU A 86 -8.39 -3.79 31.89
C GLU A 86 -8.55 -2.59 30.97
N THR A 87 -7.50 -1.79 30.84
CA THR A 87 -7.41 -0.64 29.93
C THR A 87 -7.23 -1.10 28.49
N ALA A 88 -7.07 -0.16 27.54
CA ALA A 88 -7.21 -0.44 26.10
C ALA A 88 -8.60 -1.01 25.80
N PHE A 89 -9.62 -0.29 26.27
CA PHE A 89 -11.02 -0.66 26.12
C PHE A 89 -11.37 -0.87 24.64
N ASN A 90 -12.07 -1.97 24.36
CA ASN A 90 -12.66 -2.30 23.06
C ASN A 90 -14.10 -2.78 23.21
N ALA A 91 -14.69 -2.66 24.41
CA ALA A 91 -16.03 -3.14 24.68
C ALA A 91 -16.72 -2.31 25.76
N VAL A 92 -18.04 -2.36 25.73
CA VAL A 92 -18.93 -1.74 26.71
C VAL A 92 -19.94 -2.75 27.21
N ARG A 93 -20.15 -2.76 28.53
CA ARG A 93 -21.18 -3.54 29.20
C ARG A 93 -22.26 -2.62 29.73
N VAL A 94 -23.49 -2.86 29.29
CA VAL A 94 -24.69 -2.17 29.76
C VAL A 94 -25.51 -3.15 30.58
N SER A 95 -25.83 -2.78 31.82
CA SER A 95 -26.58 -3.64 32.74
C SER A 95 -27.72 -2.88 33.38
N PHE A 96 -28.86 -3.56 33.57
CA PHE A 96 -29.98 -3.05 34.33
C PHE A 96 -30.23 -3.94 35.54
N SER A 97 -30.58 -3.31 36.66
CA SER A 97 -31.18 -3.97 37.82
C SER A 97 -32.40 -3.15 38.21
N ALA A 98 -33.59 -3.67 37.96
CA ALA A 98 -34.82 -2.92 38.11
C ALA A 98 -35.93 -3.77 38.73
N THR A 99 -36.85 -3.10 39.43
CA THR A 99 -38.03 -3.73 40.02
C THR A 99 -39.27 -3.09 39.41
N PRO A 100 -39.83 -3.65 38.31
CA PRO A 100 -40.99 -3.07 37.65
C PRO A 100 -42.18 -2.96 38.60
N PRO A 101 -43.15 -2.05 38.36
CA PRO A 101 -44.36 -1.96 39.18
C PRO A 101 -45.14 -3.27 39.25
N ALA A 102 -45.77 -3.54 40.39
CA ALA A 102 -46.61 -4.72 40.57
C ALA A 102 -48.00 -4.50 39.98
N LEU A 103 -48.48 -5.45 39.17
CA LEU A 103 -49.86 -5.43 38.69
C LEU A 103 -50.83 -5.94 39.76
N LEU A 104 -50.32 -6.76 40.67
CA LEU A 104 -51.05 -7.34 41.79
C LEU A 104 -50.27 -7.15 43.09
N PRO A 105 -50.93 -6.98 44.25
CA PRO A 105 -50.28 -6.83 45.55
C PRO A 105 -49.79 -8.19 46.08
N LEU A 106 -48.94 -8.87 45.32
CA LEU A 106 -48.30 -10.12 45.71
C LEU A 106 -46.91 -9.81 46.28
N ASP A 107 -46.62 -10.38 47.44
CA ASP A 107 -45.32 -10.25 48.11
C ASP A 107 -44.33 -11.26 47.52
N MET A 108 -43.69 -10.89 46.40
CA MET A 108 -42.72 -11.72 45.68
C MET A 108 -41.53 -10.87 45.23
N ASP A 109 -40.37 -11.49 45.09
CA ASP A 109 -39.21 -10.84 44.46
C ASP A 109 -39.50 -10.62 42.97
N ARG A 110 -39.32 -9.38 42.52
CA ARG A 110 -39.61 -8.90 41.16
C ARG A 110 -38.41 -8.18 40.55
N THR A 111 -37.22 -8.33 41.16
CA THR A 111 -36.00 -7.76 40.59
C THR A 111 -35.63 -8.49 39.31
N ILE A 112 -35.50 -7.72 38.24
CA ILE A 112 -35.03 -8.16 36.93
C ILE A 112 -33.64 -7.61 36.73
N ALA A 113 -32.68 -8.51 36.49
CA ALA A 113 -31.33 -8.17 36.07
C ALA A 113 -31.13 -8.62 34.61
N VAL A 114 -30.60 -7.72 33.78
CA VAL A 114 -30.19 -8.01 32.40
C VAL A 114 -28.83 -7.37 32.14
N THR A 115 -28.07 -7.95 31.22
CA THR A 115 -26.74 -7.46 30.85
C THR A 115 -26.53 -7.72 29.36
N ALA A 116 -25.90 -6.75 28.70
CA ALA A 116 -25.44 -6.85 27.33
C ALA A 116 -24.00 -6.37 27.28
N VAL A 117 -23.14 -7.10 26.56
CA VAL A 117 -21.78 -6.69 26.24
C VAL A 117 -21.71 -6.52 24.73
N ALA A 118 -21.19 -5.39 24.29
CA ALA A 118 -20.86 -5.17 22.90
C ALA A 118 -19.37 -4.84 22.77
N SER A 119 -18.69 -5.49 21.82
CA SER A 119 -17.32 -5.18 21.43
C SER A 119 -17.31 -4.41 20.12
N ILE A 120 -16.27 -3.61 19.91
CA ILE A 120 -15.95 -2.98 18.62
C ILE A 120 -14.69 -3.65 18.06
N ASP A 121 -14.73 -4.02 16.78
CA ASP A 121 -13.55 -4.54 16.09
C ASP A 121 -12.47 -3.43 15.97
N PRO A 122 -11.17 -3.77 15.94
CA PRO A 122 -10.12 -2.76 15.86
C PRO A 122 -10.24 -1.94 14.56
N PRO A 123 -9.92 -0.63 14.60
CA PRO A 123 -9.92 0.20 13.42
C PRO A 123 -8.75 -0.17 12.51
N VAL A 124 -8.98 -0.07 11.20
CA VAL A 124 -8.02 -0.37 10.15
C VAL A 124 -8.05 0.72 9.08
N ALA A 125 -6.95 0.85 8.34
CA ALA A 125 -6.89 1.69 7.15
C ALA A 125 -6.33 0.90 5.97
N ALA A 126 -6.81 1.20 4.77
CA ALA A 126 -6.17 0.80 3.52
C ALA A 126 -5.43 2.01 2.94
N PHE A 127 -4.17 1.84 2.57
CA PHE A 127 -3.34 2.93 2.06
C PHE A 127 -2.23 2.44 1.13
N THR A 128 -1.72 3.36 0.31
CA THR A 128 -0.61 3.13 -0.61
C THR A 128 0.51 4.12 -0.39
N VAL A 129 1.72 3.69 -0.70
CA VAL A 129 2.91 4.52 -0.75
C VAL A 129 3.43 4.46 -2.18
N GLY A 130 3.58 5.62 -2.80
CA GLY A 130 4.04 5.80 -4.17
C GLY A 130 5.33 6.60 -4.22
N SER A 131 6.15 6.35 -5.24
CA SER A 131 7.25 7.24 -5.60
C SER A 131 6.75 8.26 -6.62
N ARG A 132 7.10 9.54 -6.46
CA ARG A 132 6.74 10.59 -7.44
C ARG A 132 7.37 10.41 -8.83
N LEU A 133 8.28 9.46 -8.94
CA LEU A 133 9.08 9.06 -10.11
C LEU A 133 8.27 8.33 -11.19
N LEU A 134 7.07 7.85 -10.84
CA LEU A 134 6.15 7.10 -11.71
C LEU A 134 4.81 7.83 -11.89
N ARG A 135 4.79 9.15 -11.70
CA ARG A 135 3.53 9.90 -11.74
C ARG A 135 2.91 9.85 -13.14
N LEU A 136 1.60 9.63 -13.18
CA LEU A 136 0.80 9.52 -14.39
C LEU A 136 0.54 10.90 -14.99
N GLU A 137 1.55 11.46 -15.66
CA GLU A 137 1.41 12.66 -16.47
C GLU A 137 1.59 12.29 -17.96
N ALA A 138 1.03 13.08 -18.87
CA ALA A 138 1.22 12.87 -20.30
C ALA A 138 2.74 12.98 -20.62
N GLY A 139 3.36 11.90 -21.09
CA GLY A 139 4.81 11.79 -21.27
C GLY A 139 5.58 11.09 -20.13
N SER A 140 4.88 10.43 -19.19
CA SER A 140 5.48 9.61 -18.13
C SER A 140 5.86 8.19 -18.56
N LEU A 141 6.63 7.49 -17.72
CA LEU A 141 7.09 6.11 -17.98
C LEU A 141 6.00 5.05 -17.90
N LEU A 142 4.86 5.35 -17.27
CA LEU A 142 3.83 4.35 -17.04
C LEU A 142 3.19 3.85 -18.36
N PRO A 143 2.81 4.71 -19.33
CA PRO A 143 2.46 4.27 -20.69
C PRO A 143 3.49 3.35 -21.35
N SER A 144 4.78 3.61 -21.15
CA SER A 144 5.87 2.77 -21.66
C SER A 144 5.97 1.42 -20.93
N ILE A 145 5.83 1.40 -19.60
CA ILE A 145 5.81 0.18 -18.78
C ILE A 145 4.57 -0.67 -19.07
N LEU A 146 3.40 -0.04 -19.21
CA LEU A 146 2.15 -0.69 -19.56
C LEU A 146 2.15 -1.19 -21.01
N GLY A 147 2.77 -0.44 -21.94
CA GLY A 147 3.00 -0.87 -23.32
C GLY A 147 3.78 -2.18 -23.41
N VAL A 148 4.73 -2.40 -22.49
CA VAL A 148 5.52 -3.63 -22.42
C VAL A 148 4.75 -4.81 -21.81
N LEU A 149 3.77 -4.52 -20.96
CA LEU A 149 2.75 -5.49 -20.53
C LEU A 149 1.71 -5.80 -21.64
N GLY A 150 1.88 -5.23 -22.84
CA GLY A 150 1.00 -5.38 -23.99
C GLY A 150 -0.15 -4.36 -24.02
N VAL A 151 -0.21 -3.44 -23.06
CA VAL A 151 -1.26 -2.44 -22.93
C VAL A 151 -0.83 -1.16 -23.61
N GLY A 152 -1.16 -1.02 -24.90
CA GLY A 152 -1.02 0.26 -25.60
C GLY A 152 -2.06 1.26 -25.09
N LEU A 153 -1.65 2.24 -24.27
CA LEU A 153 -2.53 3.30 -23.81
C LEU A 153 -2.63 4.41 -24.85
N SER A 154 -3.85 4.81 -25.20
CA SER A 154 -4.14 6.06 -25.92
C SER A 154 -4.37 7.22 -24.95
N ASP A 155 -4.33 8.48 -25.42
CA ASP A 155 -4.62 9.66 -24.59
C ASP A 155 -6.02 9.63 -23.95
N VAL A 156 -6.96 8.87 -24.54
CA VAL A 156 -8.31 8.64 -24.00
C VAL A 156 -8.29 7.65 -22.81
N ASP A 157 -7.32 6.72 -22.80
CA ASP A 157 -7.15 5.74 -21.73
C ASP A 157 -6.57 6.39 -20.45
N ILE A 158 -5.75 7.44 -20.60
CA ILE A 158 -5.20 8.23 -19.48
C ILE A 158 -6.30 9.01 -18.74
N LEU A 159 -7.27 9.58 -19.48
CA LEU A 159 -8.45 10.25 -18.88
C LEU A 159 -9.40 9.25 -18.20
N SER A 160 -9.45 8.01 -18.70
CA SER A 160 -10.28 6.96 -18.13
C SER A 160 -9.71 6.39 -16.82
N TYR A 161 -8.40 6.52 -16.59
CA TYR A 161 -7.70 6.07 -15.37
C TYR A 161 -8.20 6.73 -14.08
N GLN A 162 -8.63 8.00 -14.15
CA GLN A 162 -9.33 8.70 -13.05
C GLN A 162 -10.67 8.01 -12.69
N GLY A 163 -11.25 7.25 -13.61
CA GLY A 163 -12.42 6.40 -13.34
C GLY A 163 -12.09 5.20 -12.47
N LEU A 164 -10.91 4.58 -12.62
CA LEU A 164 -10.49 3.45 -11.79
C LEU A 164 -10.04 3.90 -10.40
N SER A 165 -9.41 5.08 -10.27
CA SER A 165 -9.04 5.67 -8.97
C SER A 165 -10.27 6.05 -8.10
N ASN A 166 -11.45 6.12 -8.70
CA ASN A 166 -12.72 6.32 -7.97
C ASN A 166 -13.53 5.04 -7.77
N ALA A 167 -12.98 3.87 -8.14
CA ALA A 167 -13.66 2.59 -8.02
C ALA A 167 -12.99 1.74 -6.95
N SER A 168 -13.73 1.36 -5.91
CA SER A 168 -13.22 0.53 -4.82
C SER A 168 -13.87 -0.86 -4.78
N ILE A 169 -13.12 -1.82 -4.22
CA ILE A 169 -13.64 -3.14 -3.84
C ILE A 169 -13.09 -3.51 -2.46
N THR A 170 -13.79 -4.39 -1.75
CA THR A 170 -13.29 -4.93 -0.48
C THR A 170 -12.58 -6.26 -0.71
N PRO A 171 -11.53 -6.60 0.08
CA PRO A 171 -10.93 -7.93 0.02
C PRO A 171 -11.96 -9.05 0.28
N ALA A 172 -12.96 -8.84 1.14
CA ALA A 172 -14.06 -9.79 1.34
C ALA A 172 -14.85 -10.06 0.04
N GLY A 173 -15.27 -8.99 -0.65
CA GLY A 173 -15.99 -9.10 -1.92
C GLY A 173 -15.13 -9.72 -3.03
N LEU A 174 -13.82 -9.44 -3.03
CA LEU A 174 -12.88 -10.07 -3.93
C LEU A 174 -12.74 -11.57 -3.68
N LEU A 175 -12.64 -11.98 -2.41
CA LEU A 175 -12.58 -13.39 -2.01
C LEU A 175 -13.88 -14.13 -2.39
N GLU A 176 -15.03 -13.52 -2.15
CA GLU A 176 -16.33 -14.06 -2.58
C GLU A 176 -16.38 -14.24 -4.12
N ALA A 177 -15.92 -13.25 -4.89
CA ALA A 177 -15.81 -13.34 -6.34
C ALA A 177 -14.81 -14.41 -6.82
N LEU A 178 -13.80 -14.74 -6.01
CA LEU A 178 -12.87 -15.85 -6.24
C LEU A 178 -13.46 -17.22 -5.85
N GLY A 179 -14.66 -17.25 -5.27
CA GLY A 179 -15.35 -18.46 -4.80
C GLY A 179 -14.90 -18.92 -3.41
N ILE A 180 -14.30 -18.03 -2.63
CA ILE A 180 -13.79 -18.32 -1.28
C ILE A 180 -14.82 -17.78 -0.26
N PRO A 181 -15.48 -18.66 0.52
CA PRO A 181 -16.49 -18.23 1.47
C PRO A 181 -15.86 -17.43 2.61
N VAL A 182 -16.26 -16.17 2.75
CA VAL A 182 -15.91 -15.31 3.88
C VAL A 182 -17.04 -15.41 4.91
N THR A 183 -16.90 -16.29 5.90
CA THR A 183 -17.87 -16.39 7.01
C THR A 183 -17.56 -15.34 8.08
N THR A 184 -18.58 -14.84 8.78
CA THR A 184 -18.43 -13.84 9.86
C THR A 184 -17.59 -14.33 11.05
N ASP A 185 -17.36 -15.65 11.15
CA ASP A 185 -16.54 -16.31 12.16
C ASP A 185 -15.15 -16.69 11.63
N LEU A 186 -14.55 -15.84 10.78
CA LEU A 186 -13.18 -16.03 10.29
C LEU A 186 -12.21 -15.88 11.47
N ASP A 187 -11.94 -16.99 12.16
CA ASP A 187 -10.82 -17.11 13.08
C ASP A 187 -9.52 -16.99 12.27
N VAL A 188 -8.49 -16.35 12.81
CA VAL A 188 -7.21 -16.04 12.14
C VAL A 188 -6.56 -17.29 11.52
N GLY A 189 -6.93 -18.49 12.00
CA GLY A 189 -6.55 -19.79 11.42
C GLY A 189 -7.15 -20.13 10.05
N THR A 190 -8.19 -19.45 9.58
CA THR A 190 -8.79 -19.62 8.24
C THR A 190 -8.13 -18.73 7.18
N LEU A 191 -7.38 -17.70 7.57
CA LEU A 191 -6.50 -16.98 6.65
C LEU A 191 -5.33 -17.88 6.19
N ASN A 192 -4.94 -18.88 6.98
CA ASN A 192 -4.02 -19.93 6.51
C ASN A 192 -4.62 -20.78 5.37
N ALA A 193 -5.94 -20.82 5.18
CA ALA A 193 -6.56 -21.42 3.99
C ALA A 193 -6.48 -20.49 2.75
N LEU A 194 -6.18 -19.20 2.93
CA LEU A 194 -5.86 -18.29 1.83
C LEU A 194 -4.43 -18.49 1.32
N ALA A 195 -3.56 -19.14 2.11
CA ALA A 195 -2.25 -19.62 1.65
C ALA A 195 -2.35 -20.75 0.60
N ASP A 196 -3.54 -21.34 0.40
CA ASP A 196 -3.84 -22.29 -0.68
C ASP A 196 -4.26 -21.59 -2.00
N ILE A 197 -4.29 -20.25 -2.05
CA ILE A 197 -4.41 -19.47 -3.30
C ILE A 197 -3.06 -19.50 -4.06
N GLN A 198 -2.39 -20.66 -4.12
CA GLN A 198 -1.04 -20.80 -4.69
C GLN A 198 -1.00 -20.63 -6.21
N ASN A 199 -2.17 -20.57 -6.87
CA ASN A 199 -2.28 -20.51 -8.33
C ASN A 199 -3.27 -19.42 -8.79
N LEU A 200 -3.30 -18.26 -8.12
CA LEU A 200 -4.05 -17.12 -8.64
C LEU A 200 -3.32 -16.51 -9.83
N SER A 201 -3.89 -16.65 -11.02
CA SER A 201 -3.40 -15.94 -12.20
C SER A 201 -3.87 -14.49 -12.21
N LEU A 202 -3.07 -13.57 -12.75
CA LEU A 202 -3.43 -12.16 -12.92
C LEU A 202 -4.82 -11.98 -13.55
N GLY A 203 -5.12 -12.73 -14.62
CA GLY A 203 -6.43 -12.66 -15.29
C GLY A 203 -7.60 -13.10 -14.40
N LYS A 204 -7.37 -14.04 -13.48
CA LYS A 204 -8.39 -14.46 -12.50
C LYS A 204 -8.60 -13.39 -11.44
N LEU A 205 -7.54 -12.72 -10.98
CA LEU A 205 -7.65 -11.59 -10.06
C LEU A 205 -8.45 -10.45 -10.68
N LEU A 206 -8.08 -9.99 -11.89
CA LEU A 206 -8.75 -8.87 -12.55
C LEU A 206 -10.23 -9.17 -12.86
N ASN A 207 -10.56 -10.40 -13.27
CA ASN A 207 -11.95 -10.82 -13.47
C ASN A 207 -12.74 -10.92 -12.16
N ALA A 208 -12.10 -11.35 -11.07
CA ALA A 208 -12.74 -11.36 -9.76
C ALA A 208 -12.97 -9.93 -9.26
N SER A 209 -12.03 -9.00 -9.46
CA SER A 209 -12.21 -7.58 -9.16
C SER A 209 -13.36 -6.98 -9.96
N LEU A 210 -13.50 -7.34 -11.25
CA LEU A 210 -14.64 -6.93 -12.07
C LEU A 210 -15.97 -7.46 -11.53
N THR A 211 -16.00 -8.73 -11.10
CA THR A 211 -17.19 -9.37 -10.52
C THR A 211 -17.57 -8.74 -9.18
N ALA A 212 -16.58 -8.50 -8.30
CA ALA A 212 -16.76 -7.84 -7.01
C ALA A 212 -17.26 -6.39 -7.19
N LEU A 213 -16.72 -5.67 -8.18
CA LEU A 213 -17.19 -4.33 -8.53
C LEU A 213 -18.66 -4.35 -8.99
N GLN A 214 -19.04 -5.30 -9.85
CA GLN A 214 -20.43 -5.45 -10.32
C GLN A 214 -21.39 -5.84 -9.18
N ALA A 215 -20.96 -6.69 -8.25
CA ALA A 215 -21.77 -7.15 -7.12
C ALA A 215 -22.14 -6.03 -6.14
N GLN A 216 -21.28 -5.01 -5.99
CA GLN A 216 -21.52 -3.86 -5.11
C GLN A 216 -22.63 -2.92 -5.60
N GLY A 217 -23.12 -3.06 -6.84
CA GLY A 217 -24.27 -2.32 -7.37
C GLY A 217 -24.07 -0.81 -7.60
N ASN A 218 -22.97 -0.23 -7.11
CA ASN A 218 -22.60 1.19 -7.25
C ASN A 218 -21.59 1.45 -8.38
N ALA A 219 -21.15 0.41 -9.09
CA ALA A 219 -20.22 0.57 -10.19
C ALA A 219 -20.89 1.29 -11.37
N ALA A 220 -20.41 2.47 -11.73
CA ALA A 220 -20.84 3.06 -12.99
C ALA A 220 -20.35 2.16 -14.14
N ASN A 221 -21.16 2.06 -15.20
CA ASN A 221 -20.85 1.25 -16.38
C ASN A 221 -19.48 1.59 -16.99
N ALA A 222 -19.00 2.81 -16.76
CA ALA A 222 -17.71 3.28 -17.23
C ALA A 222 -16.52 2.54 -16.58
N GLN A 223 -16.55 2.31 -15.26
CA GLN A 223 -15.46 1.64 -14.54
C GLN A 223 -15.40 0.15 -14.89
N VAL A 224 -16.56 -0.50 -15.01
CA VAL A 224 -16.68 -1.89 -15.49
C VAL A 224 -16.15 -2.02 -16.92
N ALA A 225 -16.53 -1.10 -17.81
CA ALA A 225 -16.07 -1.10 -19.20
C ALA A 225 -14.55 -0.90 -19.29
N LEU A 226 -13.99 -0.02 -18.46
CA LEU A 226 -12.56 0.26 -18.44
C LEU A 226 -11.72 -0.92 -17.94
N LEU A 227 -12.11 -1.54 -16.83
CA LEU A 227 -11.40 -2.73 -16.34
C LEU A 227 -11.51 -3.89 -17.35
N SER A 228 -12.67 -4.05 -18.00
CA SER A 228 -12.85 -5.03 -19.07
C SER A 228 -11.96 -4.74 -20.29
N HIS A 229 -11.80 -3.46 -20.64
CA HIS A 229 -10.92 -3.03 -21.72
C HIS A 229 -9.45 -3.34 -21.41
N LEU A 230 -9.00 -3.05 -20.19
CA LEU A 230 -7.65 -3.40 -19.72
C LEU A 230 -7.38 -4.90 -19.84
N ILE A 231 -8.30 -5.74 -19.33
CA ILE A 231 -8.18 -7.20 -19.39
C ILE A 231 -8.07 -7.69 -20.84
N ALA A 232 -8.83 -7.09 -21.76
CA ALA A 232 -8.84 -7.48 -23.17
C ALA A 232 -7.53 -7.12 -23.94
N HIS A 233 -6.75 -6.15 -23.44
CA HIS A 233 -5.49 -5.73 -24.06
C HIS A 233 -4.26 -6.44 -23.49
N LEU A 234 -4.39 -7.14 -22.36
CA LEU A 234 -3.31 -7.95 -21.81
C LEU A 234 -3.09 -9.21 -22.64
N SER A 235 -1.83 -9.61 -22.78
CA SER A 235 -1.47 -10.86 -23.47
C SER A 235 -1.95 -12.08 -22.68
N ALA A 236 -2.20 -13.20 -23.38
CA ALA A 236 -2.60 -14.46 -22.74
C ALA A 236 -1.54 -14.95 -21.73
N ASP A 237 -0.26 -14.72 -22.03
CA ASP A 237 0.85 -15.05 -21.15
C ASP A 237 0.83 -14.19 -19.88
N ALA A 238 0.63 -12.87 -20.01
CA ALA A 238 0.51 -11.96 -18.85
C ALA A 238 -0.68 -12.32 -17.96
N LEU A 239 -1.83 -12.65 -18.56
CA LEU A 239 -3.02 -13.07 -17.83
C LEU A 239 -2.84 -14.42 -17.11
N ALA A 240 -1.99 -15.31 -17.63
CA ALA A 240 -1.68 -16.61 -17.03
C ALA A 240 -0.63 -16.53 -15.90
N THR A 241 0.10 -15.41 -15.79
CA THR A 241 1.11 -15.22 -14.75
C THR A 241 0.52 -15.37 -13.36
N GLN A 242 1.17 -16.18 -12.53
CA GLN A 242 0.77 -16.42 -11.14
C GLN A 242 1.22 -15.27 -10.25
N ILE A 243 0.32 -14.80 -9.40
CA ILE A 243 0.58 -13.70 -8.47
C ILE A 243 0.12 -14.06 -7.05
N PRO A 244 0.93 -13.77 -6.01
CA PRO A 244 0.48 -13.83 -4.62
C PRO A 244 -0.47 -12.67 -4.33
N LEU A 245 -1.70 -12.96 -3.90
CA LEU A 245 -2.65 -11.92 -3.50
C LEU A 245 -2.26 -11.30 -2.16
N PHE A 246 -1.85 -12.13 -1.21
CA PHE A 246 -1.50 -11.74 0.15
C PHE A 246 -0.02 -11.96 0.40
N GLY A 247 0.63 -10.96 0.97
CA GLY A 247 2.02 -11.03 1.41
C GLY A 247 2.14 -10.72 2.90
N ASN A 248 3.36 -10.75 3.39
CA ASN A 248 3.74 -10.34 4.75
C ASN A 248 5.08 -9.59 4.69
N ASP A 249 5.72 -9.36 5.84
CA ASP A 249 6.98 -8.63 5.88
C ASP A 249 8.09 -9.26 5.02
N ASP A 250 8.09 -10.60 4.89
CA ASP A 250 9.12 -11.41 4.24
C ASP A 250 8.72 -11.92 2.84
N THR A 251 7.43 -11.85 2.48
CA THR A 251 6.91 -12.43 1.23
C THR A 251 6.12 -11.39 0.42
N PRO A 252 6.40 -11.28 -0.90
CA PRO A 252 5.70 -10.33 -1.75
C PRO A 252 4.22 -10.73 -1.91
N GLY A 253 3.35 -9.71 -1.99
CA GLY A 253 1.93 -9.88 -2.26
C GLY A 253 1.30 -8.57 -2.69
N VAL A 254 0.14 -8.64 -3.33
CA VAL A 254 -0.59 -7.43 -3.74
C VAL A 254 -1.09 -6.64 -2.52
N LEU A 255 -1.53 -7.36 -1.48
CA LEU A 255 -2.09 -6.81 -0.24
C LEU A 255 -1.27 -7.29 0.98
N LEU A 256 -0.94 -6.39 1.91
CA LEU A 256 -0.23 -6.65 3.17
C LEU A 256 -1.09 -6.27 4.39
N GLY A 257 -0.79 -6.85 5.57
CA GLY A 257 -1.37 -6.44 6.86
C GLY A 257 -2.67 -7.15 7.29
N LEU A 258 -3.10 -8.17 6.55
CA LEU A 258 -4.34 -8.90 6.85
C LEU A 258 -4.19 -9.97 7.94
N ASP A 259 -2.97 -10.25 8.39
CA ASP A 259 -2.63 -11.31 9.34
C ASP A 259 -2.92 -10.97 10.80
N ASN A 260 -3.06 -9.68 11.13
CA ASN A 260 -3.13 -9.19 12.51
C ASN A 260 -4.45 -8.48 12.89
N THR A 261 -5.41 -8.33 11.96
CA THR A 261 -6.54 -7.39 12.12
C THR A 261 -7.93 -7.98 11.92
N GLY A 262 -8.04 -9.28 11.63
CA GLY A 262 -9.31 -9.99 11.55
C GLY A 262 -10.20 -9.51 10.39
N THR A 263 -11.52 -9.54 10.58
CA THR A 263 -12.51 -9.23 9.54
C THR A 263 -12.55 -7.74 9.13
N SER A 264 -12.11 -6.81 9.98
CA SER A 264 -12.11 -5.37 9.66
C SER A 264 -11.31 -5.05 8.41
N ALA A 265 -10.16 -5.71 8.22
CA ALA A 265 -9.31 -5.48 7.07
C ALA A 265 -9.87 -6.09 5.78
N LEU A 266 -10.73 -7.12 5.89
CA LEU A 266 -11.46 -7.65 4.74
C LEU A 266 -12.59 -6.73 4.28
N ASP A 267 -13.10 -5.86 5.16
CA ASP A 267 -14.11 -4.86 4.84
C ASP A 267 -13.49 -3.52 4.37
N ALA A 268 -12.18 -3.31 4.53
CA ALA A 268 -11.52 -2.10 4.08
C ALA A 268 -11.54 -1.99 2.56
N GLU A 269 -11.86 -0.81 2.04
CA GLU A 269 -11.96 -0.56 0.61
C GLU A 269 -10.58 -0.30 -0.01
N VAL A 270 -10.29 -1.04 -1.09
CA VAL A 270 -9.10 -0.90 -1.91
C VAL A 270 -9.49 -0.37 -3.27
N ASN A 271 -8.80 0.67 -3.70
CA ASN A 271 -8.98 1.22 -5.02
C ASN A 271 -8.54 0.24 -6.14
N LEU A 272 -9.32 0.15 -7.22
CA LEU A 272 -9.06 -0.75 -8.34
C LEU A 272 -7.82 -0.40 -9.16
N LEU A 273 -7.49 0.88 -9.29
CA LEU A 273 -6.25 1.30 -9.92
C LEU A 273 -5.05 0.79 -9.10
N SER A 274 -5.04 1.03 -7.78
CA SER A 274 -3.96 0.56 -6.91
C SER A 274 -3.85 -0.97 -6.93
N LEU A 275 -4.98 -1.67 -6.89
CA LEU A 275 -5.02 -3.14 -6.96
C LEU A 275 -4.49 -3.67 -8.30
N ALA A 276 -4.99 -3.14 -9.42
CA ALA A 276 -4.58 -3.60 -10.75
C ALA A 276 -3.13 -3.23 -11.07
N GLY A 277 -2.70 -2.01 -10.72
CA GLY A 277 -1.33 -1.55 -10.90
C GLY A 277 -0.33 -2.40 -10.11
N THR A 278 -0.64 -2.68 -8.84
CA THR A 278 0.20 -3.56 -8.01
C THR A 278 0.22 -4.98 -8.57
N ALA A 279 -0.93 -5.56 -8.92
CA ALA A 279 -1.00 -6.90 -9.49
C ALA A 279 -0.21 -7.05 -10.81
N LEU A 280 -0.28 -6.04 -11.68
CA LEU A 280 0.50 -5.98 -12.92
C LEU A 280 2.00 -5.90 -12.64
N SER A 281 2.41 -5.11 -11.65
CA SER A 281 3.81 -5.01 -11.24
C SER A 281 4.35 -6.32 -10.65
N VAL A 282 3.57 -7.00 -9.81
CA VAL A 282 3.89 -8.34 -9.29
C VAL A 282 4.00 -9.37 -10.42
N ALA A 283 3.07 -9.34 -11.40
CA ALA A 283 3.10 -10.23 -12.55
C ALA A 283 4.30 -9.98 -13.48
N ASN A 284 4.74 -8.72 -13.61
CA ASN A 284 5.91 -8.40 -14.42
C ASN A 284 7.21 -8.95 -13.82
N GLY A 285 7.28 -9.13 -12.50
CA GLY A 285 8.49 -9.63 -11.83
C GLY A 285 9.74 -8.79 -12.15
N THR A 286 10.89 -9.47 -12.29
CA THR A 286 12.21 -8.84 -12.50
C THR A 286 12.57 -8.52 -13.95
N HIS A 287 11.64 -8.72 -14.89
CA HIS A 287 11.93 -8.58 -16.32
C HIS A 287 12.43 -7.18 -16.67
N LEU A 288 13.51 -7.14 -17.46
CA LEU A 288 14.05 -5.92 -18.06
C LEU A 288 13.17 -5.46 -19.23
N VAL A 289 12.66 -4.25 -19.09
CA VAL A 289 11.76 -3.56 -19.99
C VAL A 289 12.53 -2.48 -20.74
N ALA A 290 12.50 -2.50 -22.07
CA ALA A 290 13.07 -1.42 -22.87
C ALA A 290 12.26 -0.13 -22.72
N LEU A 291 12.96 0.99 -22.61
CA LEU A 291 12.36 2.33 -22.50
C LEU A 291 12.66 3.10 -23.80
N PRO A 292 11.85 2.94 -24.85
CA PRO A 292 12.13 3.52 -26.16
C PRO A 292 12.10 5.05 -26.15
N GLU A 293 11.34 5.67 -25.24
CA GLU A 293 11.27 7.12 -25.07
C GLU A 293 12.55 7.72 -24.45
N LEU A 294 13.26 6.92 -23.64
CA LEU A 294 14.55 7.25 -23.03
C LEU A 294 15.74 6.81 -23.87
N SER A 295 15.48 5.91 -24.82
CA SER A 295 16.47 5.54 -25.81
C SER A 295 16.56 6.69 -26.80
N ILE A 296 17.73 7.32 -26.88
CA ILE A 296 17.96 8.45 -27.80
C ILE A 296 18.96 7.95 -28.85
N PRO A 297 18.49 7.35 -29.96
CA PRO A 297 19.37 6.80 -30.99
C PRO A 297 20.34 7.85 -31.57
N LEU A 298 19.96 9.12 -31.57
CA LEU A 298 20.81 10.22 -32.02
C LEU A 298 22.01 10.48 -31.08
N LEU A 299 21.94 10.01 -29.83
CA LEU A 299 22.99 10.12 -28.81
C LEU A 299 23.61 8.76 -28.44
N GLY A 300 23.22 7.66 -29.12
CA GLY A 300 23.75 6.32 -28.85
C GLY A 300 23.42 5.81 -27.44
N VAL A 301 22.26 6.20 -26.90
CA VAL A 301 21.82 5.83 -25.55
C VAL A 301 20.72 4.78 -25.63
N GLU A 302 20.93 3.63 -24.98
CA GLU A 302 19.89 2.62 -24.72
C GLU A 302 19.52 2.61 -23.24
N ALA A 303 18.21 2.58 -22.95
CA ALA A 303 17.67 2.58 -21.61
C ALA A 303 16.72 1.40 -21.37
N ARG A 304 16.86 0.74 -20.21
CA ARG A 304 15.97 -0.32 -19.74
C ARG A 304 15.62 -0.12 -18.26
N ALA A 305 14.44 -0.57 -17.85
CA ALA A 305 14.01 -0.61 -16.45
C ALA A 305 13.69 -2.03 -16.03
N SER A 306 13.84 -2.36 -14.76
CA SER A 306 13.26 -3.56 -14.16
C SER A 306 12.64 -3.21 -12.82
N VAL A 307 11.52 -3.85 -12.50
CA VAL A 307 10.98 -3.85 -11.13
C VAL A 307 11.71 -4.93 -10.36
N VAL A 308 12.51 -4.56 -9.37
CA VAL A 308 13.28 -5.54 -8.57
C VAL A 308 12.36 -6.19 -7.54
N GLU A 309 11.53 -5.38 -6.88
CA GLU A 309 10.54 -5.82 -5.91
C GLU A 309 9.22 -5.05 -6.16
N PRO A 310 8.07 -5.74 -6.15
CA PRO A 310 6.79 -5.11 -6.45
C PRO A 310 6.32 -4.16 -5.33
N PRO A 311 5.47 -3.17 -5.65
CA PRO A 311 4.79 -2.38 -4.64
C PRO A 311 3.78 -3.23 -3.87
N ALA A 312 3.28 -2.71 -2.76
CA ALA A 312 2.27 -3.39 -1.97
C ALA A 312 1.31 -2.43 -1.28
N VAL A 313 0.02 -2.75 -1.30
CA VAL A 313 -1.04 -2.01 -0.60
C VAL A 313 -1.09 -2.47 0.86
N GLY A 314 -1.02 -1.54 1.81
CA GLY A 314 -1.17 -1.85 3.23
C GLY A 314 -2.63 -1.81 3.64
N ILE A 315 -3.13 -2.86 4.29
CA ILE A 315 -4.50 -2.94 4.82
C ILE A 315 -4.46 -3.58 6.20
N GLY A 316 -4.77 -2.80 7.23
CA GLY A 316 -4.77 -3.30 8.60
C GLY A 316 -4.75 -2.17 9.62
N GLY A 317 -4.47 -2.54 10.87
CA GLY A 317 -4.44 -1.66 12.03
C GLY A 317 -3.06 -1.05 12.21
N ILE A 318 -2.89 -0.32 13.32
CA ILE A 318 -1.63 0.35 13.66
C ILE A 318 -0.45 -0.62 13.58
N GLY A 319 0.64 -0.21 12.93
CA GLY A 319 1.81 -1.02 12.62
C GLY A 319 1.78 -1.69 11.23
N THR A 320 0.68 -1.61 10.50
CA THR A 320 0.60 -2.09 9.11
C THR A 320 1.52 -1.28 8.20
N VAL A 321 2.19 -1.94 7.25
CA VAL A 321 3.14 -1.32 6.32
C VAL A 321 2.65 -1.42 4.87
N ALA A 322 2.83 -0.34 4.11
CA ALA A 322 2.75 -0.31 2.66
C ALA A 322 4.13 0.04 2.06
N ARG A 323 4.40 -0.44 0.84
CA ARG A 323 5.74 -0.36 0.20
C ARG A 323 5.63 0.13 -1.24
N THR A 324 6.58 0.96 -1.67
CA THR A 324 6.71 1.32 -3.09
C THR A 324 7.38 0.20 -3.88
N ALA A 325 7.29 0.26 -5.21
CA ALA A 325 8.10 -0.59 -6.08
C ALA A 325 9.60 -0.24 -5.92
N GLN A 326 10.46 -1.25 -5.90
CA GLN A 326 11.89 -1.08 -6.10
C GLN A 326 12.17 -1.09 -7.60
N ILE A 327 12.84 -0.07 -8.11
CA ILE A 327 13.09 0.08 -9.55
C ILE A 327 14.58 0.14 -9.77
N ARG A 328 15.04 -0.56 -10.81
CA ARG A 328 16.39 -0.40 -11.33
C ARG A 328 16.33 0.07 -12.76
N LEU A 329 17.03 1.16 -13.04
CA LEU A 329 17.17 1.72 -14.37
C LEU A 329 18.60 1.48 -14.85
N TYR A 330 18.69 1.01 -16.08
CA TYR A 330 19.92 0.69 -16.78
C TYR A 330 20.05 1.65 -17.94
N LEU A 331 21.17 2.36 -18.00
CA LEU A 331 21.48 3.30 -19.05
C LEU A 331 22.85 3.00 -19.60
N ARG A 332 22.93 2.91 -20.92
CA ARG A 332 24.19 2.70 -21.61
C ARG A 332 24.33 3.69 -22.74
N ALA A 333 25.36 4.52 -22.68
CA ALA A 333 25.70 5.44 -23.77
C ALA A 333 26.97 4.98 -24.48
N GLN A 334 26.90 4.76 -25.79
CA GLN A 334 28.03 4.33 -26.60
C GLN A 334 28.22 5.23 -27.82
N THR A 335 29.45 5.69 -28.08
CA THR A 335 29.74 6.56 -29.23
C THR A 335 29.64 5.87 -30.58
N ASP A 336 29.86 4.56 -30.63
CA ASP A 336 29.77 3.77 -31.87
C ASP A 336 28.34 3.75 -32.44
N GLU A 337 27.36 4.04 -31.59
CA GLU A 337 25.95 4.11 -31.93
C GLU A 337 25.47 5.52 -32.27
N ILE A 338 26.33 6.55 -32.11
CA ILE A 338 26.00 7.95 -32.41
C ILE A 338 26.10 8.21 -33.92
N PRO A 339 24.99 8.54 -34.62
CA PRO A 339 25.03 8.89 -36.04
C PRO A 339 25.90 10.14 -36.27
N LEU A 340 26.72 10.12 -37.33
CA LEU A 340 27.59 11.23 -37.79
C LEU A 340 28.82 11.56 -36.91
N VAL A 341 28.71 11.47 -35.58
CA VAL A 341 29.79 11.83 -34.65
C VAL A 341 30.62 10.61 -34.24
N GLY A 342 30.01 9.41 -34.14
CA GLY A 342 30.73 8.18 -33.81
C GLY A 342 31.87 7.86 -34.77
N GLY A 343 31.65 8.07 -36.08
CA GLY A 343 32.70 7.89 -37.09
C GLY A 343 33.83 8.92 -36.99
N LEU A 344 33.54 10.16 -36.57
CA LEU A 344 34.56 11.20 -36.38
C LEU A 344 35.38 10.96 -35.11
N LEU A 345 34.73 10.56 -34.01
CA LEU A 345 35.39 10.21 -32.76
C LEU A 345 36.24 8.95 -32.93
N GLY A 346 35.72 7.93 -33.63
CA GLY A 346 36.48 6.73 -34.00
C GLY A 346 37.74 7.06 -34.82
N LEU A 347 37.67 8.04 -35.73
CA LEU A 347 38.85 8.53 -36.49
C LEU A 347 39.88 9.26 -35.62
N LEU A 348 39.43 9.89 -34.53
CA LEU A 348 40.28 10.56 -33.54
C LEU A 348 40.78 9.58 -32.45
N GLY A 349 40.43 8.30 -32.54
CA GLY A 349 40.76 7.29 -31.52
C GLY A 349 40.06 7.55 -30.19
N THR A 350 38.93 8.26 -30.21
CA THR A 350 38.12 8.60 -29.04
C THR A 350 36.82 7.78 -29.04
N GLY A 351 36.51 7.14 -27.93
CA GLY A 351 35.27 6.36 -27.76
C GLY A 351 34.73 6.46 -26.33
N LEU A 352 33.41 6.56 -26.18
CA LEU A 352 32.68 6.61 -24.92
C LEU A 352 31.88 5.30 -24.78
N ASP A 353 31.99 4.64 -23.64
CA ASP A 353 31.10 3.54 -23.23
C ASP A 353 30.76 3.77 -21.75
N LEU A 354 29.58 4.35 -21.51
CA LEU A 354 29.12 4.76 -20.18
C LEU A 354 27.99 3.83 -19.70
N PRO A 355 28.32 2.75 -18.98
CA PRO A 355 27.35 1.94 -18.25
C PRO A 355 26.96 2.61 -16.94
N LEU A 356 25.68 2.96 -16.79
CA LEU A 356 25.11 3.63 -15.64
C LEU A 356 23.90 2.85 -15.12
N ILE A 357 23.88 2.57 -13.82
CA ILE A 357 22.72 2.03 -13.13
C ILE A 357 22.22 3.06 -12.11
N LEU A 358 20.91 3.32 -12.14
CA LEU A 358 20.21 4.04 -11.07
C LEU A 358 19.34 3.02 -10.34
N GLU A 359 19.56 2.85 -9.05
CA GLU A 359 18.82 1.91 -8.22
C GLU A 359 18.03 2.67 -7.16
N LEU A 360 16.72 2.46 -7.18
CA LEU A 360 15.74 3.11 -6.34
C LEU A 360 15.21 2.06 -5.40
N VAL A 361 15.56 2.18 -4.12
CA VAL A 361 15.11 1.26 -3.07
C VAL A 361 13.64 1.52 -2.75
N GLN A 362 13.00 0.65 -1.98
CA GLN A 362 11.62 0.86 -1.54
C GLN A 362 11.52 1.98 -0.50
N SER A 363 10.53 2.85 -0.65
CA SER A 363 10.01 3.66 0.46
C SER A 363 8.97 2.83 1.21
N THR A 364 8.88 3.03 2.52
CA THR A 364 7.91 2.36 3.38
C THR A 364 7.02 3.38 4.08
N GLY A 365 5.74 3.07 4.24
CA GLY A 365 4.81 3.82 5.06
C GLY A 365 4.21 2.90 6.11
N GLU A 366 4.30 3.27 7.38
CA GLU A 366 3.73 2.52 8.51
C GLU A 366 2.56 3.29 9.11
N LEU A 367 1.42 2.62 9.30
CA LEU A 367 0.24 3.22 9.92
C LEU A 367 0.49 3.47 11.41
N THR A 368 0.53 4.73 11.84
CA THR A 368 0.83 5.11 13.23
C THR A 368 -0.41 5.41 14.07
N ALA A 369 -1.48 5.90 13.43
CA ALA A 369 -2.73 6.21 14.11
C ALA A 369 -3.94 6.09 13.18
N VAL A 370 -5.10 5.79 13.76
CA VAL A 370 -6.42 5.87 13.12
C VAL A 370 -7.36 6.61 14.05
N ASP A 371 -8.05 7.64 13.55
CA ASP A 371 -9.05 8.40 14.30
C ASP A 371 -10.44 8.19 13.69
N CYS A 372 -11.30 7.58 14.50
CA CYS A 372 -12.69 7.28 14.20
C CYS A 372 -13.70 8.25 14.83
N GLN A 373 -13.21 9.22 15.61
CA GLN A 373 -14.06 10.17 16.34
C GLN A 373 -14.15 11.54 15.66
N SER A 374 -13.26 11.80 14.69
CA SER A 374 -13.34 12.98 13.82
C SER A 374 -14.59 12.93 12.93
N GLU A 375 -15.09 14.11 12.50
CA GLU A 375 -16.23 14.21 11.58
C GLU A 375 -16.02 13.40 10.29
N ARG A 376 -14.75 13.31 9.88
CA ARG A 376 -14.26 12.44 8.83
C ARG A 376 -13.13 11.59 9.38
N GLN A 377 -13.24 10.29 9.17
CA GLN A 377 -12.25 9.33 9.60
C GLN A 377 -10.90 9.67 8.97
N ASN A 378 -9.82 9.50 9.72
CA ASN A 378 -8.48 9.79 9.24
C ASN A 378 -7.45 8.80 9.77
N ALA A 379 -6.31 8.76 9.10
CA ALA A 379 -5.18 7.90 9.42
C ALA A 379 -3.87 8.69 9.31
N SER A 380 -2.91 8.42 10.20
CA SER A 380 -1.55 8.97 10.15
C SER A 380 -0.57 7.90 9.75
N ILE A 381 0.36 8.23 8.84
CA ILE A 381 1.31 7.29 8.28
C ILE A 381 2.73 7.85 8.46
N ALA A 382 3.61 7.08 9.07
CA ALA A 382 5.03 7.39 9.17
C ALA A 382 5.78 6.88 7.93
N VAL A 383 6.40 7.79 7.18
CA VAL A 383 6.99 7.52 5.88
C VAL A 383 8.50 7.55 5.96
N SER A 384 9.15 6.48 5.53
CA SER A 384 10.59 6.42 5.30
C SER A 384 10.85 6.49 3.80
N ALA A 385 11.49 7.57 3.36
CA ALA A 385 11.84 7.76 1.96
C ALA A 385 12.97 6.81 1.53
N ALA A 386 12.82 6.27 0.32
CA ALA A 386 13.79 5.40 -0.32
C ALA A 386 15.15 6.08 -0.53
N PRO A 387 16.27 5.41 -0.21
CA PRO A 387 17.56 5.80 -0.74
C PRO A 387 17.62 5.56 -2.26
N VAL A 388 18.43 6.38 -2.92
CA VAL A 388 18.71 6.28 -4.36
C VAL A 388 20.21 6.17 -4.53
N ALA A 389 20.66 5.16 -5.26
CA ALA A 389 22.06 4.94 -5.58
C ALA A 389 22.28 5.09 -7.08
N LEU A 390 23.30 5.85 -7.47
CA LEU A 390 23.77 5.96 -8.84
C LEU A 390 25.17 5.38 -8.94
N CYS A 391 25.37 4.49 -9.91
CA CYS A 391 26.67 3.91 -10.14
C CYS A 391 27.02 3.91 -11.62
N ILE A 392 28.29 4.19 -11.89
CA ILE A 392 28.87 4.19 -13.22
C ILE A 392 30.10 3.31 -13.16
N GLY A 393 30.19 2.35 -14.08
CA GLY A 393 31.36 1.48 -14.16
C GLY A 393 31.00 0.06 -14.54
N ARG A 394 31.86 -0.87 -14.15
CA ARG A 394 31.76 -2.27 -14.57
C ARG A 394 30.99 -3.07 -13.53
N PHE A 395 29.89 -3.66 -13.98
CA PHE A 395 29.00 -4.47 -13.14
C PHE A 395 29.35 -5.96 -13.17
N GLN A 396 28.59 -6.78 -12.45
CA GLN A 396 28.88 -8.19 -12.18
C GLN A 396 29.12 -9.01 -13.46
N ASP A 397 28.18 -8.94 -14.42
CA ASP A 397 28.16 -9.78 -15.62
C ASP A 397 28.98 -9.18 -16.78
N MET A 398 29.51 -7.96 -16.60
CA MET A 398 30.47 -7.37 -17.52
C MET A 398 31.86 -8.02 -17.35
N THR A 399 32.32 -8.67 -18.41
CA THR A 399 33.41 -9.64 -18.38
C THR A 399 34.82 -9.02 -18.40
N SER A 400 34.97 -7.79 -18.86
CA SER A 400 36.25 -7.09 -18.98
C SER A 400 36.11 -5.59 -18.73
N VAL A 401 37.23 -4.89 -18.50
CA VAL A 401 37.26 -3.43 -18.21
C VAL A 401 36.75 -2.59 -19.40
N SER A 402 36.71 -3.16 -20.61
CA SER A 402 36.23 -2.50 -21.82
C SER A 402 35.12 -3.31 -22.50
N ASP A 403 34.34 -4.05 -21.71
CA ASP A 403 33.26 -4.90 -22.25
C ASP A 403 32.13 -4.05 -22.81
N SER A 404 32.07 -3.91 -24.14
CA SER A 404 31.06 -3.13 -24.86
C SER A 404 29.74 -3.88 -25.14
N ASN A 405 29.62 -5.16 -24.74
CA ASN A 405 28.44 -5.97 -25.07
C ASN A 405 27.22 -5.57 -24.25
N LEU A 406 26.18 -5.07 -24.92
CA LEU A 406 24.92 -4.62 -24.31
C LEU A 406 24.24 -5.73 -23.50
N LEU A 407 24.32 -6.99 -23.93
CA LEU A 407 23.71 -8.13 -23.24
C LEU A 407 24.36 -8.43 -21.89
N HIS A 408 25.66 -8.17 -21.75
CA HIS A 408 26.36 -8.33 -20.47
C HIS A 408 26.01 -7.21 -19.49
N PHE A 409 25.63 -6.03 -19.98
CA PHE A 409 25.22 -4.90 -19.15
C PHE A 409 23.74 -4.94 -18.76
N PHE A 410 22.85 -5.22 -19.71
CA PHE A 410 21.41 -5.39 -19.47
C PHE A 410 21.11 -6.79 -18.92
N SER A 411 21.72 -7.09 -17.78
CA SER A 411 21.50 -8.30 -16.99
C SER A 411 20.90 -7.92 -15.64
N GLU A 412 19.92 -8.69 -15.17
CA GLU A 412 19.26 -8.52 -13.87
C GLU A 412 20.24 -8.70 -12.70
N ASN A 413 21.36 -9.40 -12.92
CA ASN A 413 22.42 -9.57 -11.91
C ASN A 413 23.25 -8.28 -11.70
N ASN A 414 23.27 -7.38 -12.67
CA ASN A 414 23.98 -6.11 -12.55
C ASN A 414 23.18 -5.17 -11.68
N ARG A 415 23.82 -4.69 -10.60
CA ARG A 415 23.19 -3.88 -9.56
C ARG A 415 24.17 -2.88 -8.98
N CYS A 416 23.63 -1.81 -8.43
CA CYS A 416 24.38 -0.78 -7.73
C CYS A 416 24.71 -1.21 -6.30
N VAL A 417 23.72 -1.75 -5.60
CA VAL A 417 23.78 -2.14 -4.18
C VAL A 417 23.55 -3.64 -4.06
N ALA A 418 24.24 -4.32 -3.15
CA ALA A 418 24.21 -5.79 -3.10
C ALA A 418 23.04 -6.38 -2.29
N ASP A 419 22.41 -5.57 -1.43
CA ASP A 419 21.53 -6.06 -0.35
C ASP A 419 20.41 -5.08 0.03
N GLY A 420 20.02 -4.16 -0.87
CA GLY A 420 18.96 -3.17 -0.60
C GLY A 420 19.32 -2.13 0.48
N SER A 421 20.50 -2.22 1.10
CA SER A 421 20.95 -1.33 2.19
C SER A 421 21.31 0.09 1.74
N GLY A 422 21.34 0.34 0.43
CA GLY A 422 21.91 1.58 -0.14
C GLY A 422 23.44 1.63 -0.12
N VAL A 423 24.13 0.58 0.37
CA VAL A 423 25.59 0.53 0.45
C VAL A 423 26.17 -0.14 -0.80
N ILE A 424 27.13 0.54 -1.43
CA ILE A 424 27.80 0.05 -2.63
C ILE A 424 29.02 -0.78 -2.20
N PRO A 425 29.08 -2.09 -2.52
CA PRO A 425 30.19 -2.93 -2.08
C PRO A 425 31.48 -2.60 -2.85
N ASP A 426 32.60 -2.46 -2.14
CA ASP A 426 33.95 -2.36 -2.74
C ASP A 426 34.51 -3.77 -3.09
N ALA A 427 33.68 -4.60 -3.71
CA ALA A 427 33.97 -5.99 -4.04
C ALA A 427 33.43 -6.37 -5.43
N SER A 428 33.67 -7.60 -5.89
CA SER A 428 33.19 -8.07 -7.22
C SER A 428 31.66 -8.07 -7.37
N ALA A 429 30.92 -7.95 -6.27
CA ALA A 429 29.47 -7.85 -6.23
C ALA A 429 28.94 -6.40 -6.37
N GLY A 430 29.82 -5.40 -6.34
CA GLY A 430 29.50 -3.98 -6.54
C GLY A 430 30.08 -3.45 -7.85
N VAL A 431 30.31 -2.14 -7.91
CA VAL A 431 30.78 -1.45 -9.12
C VAL A 431 32.30 -1.41 -9.16
N ARG A 432 32.85 -1.83 -10.31
CA ARG A 432 34.29 -1.88 -10.57
C ARG A 432 34.67 -0.85 -11.61
N GLU A 433 35.97 -0.60 -11.75
CA GLU A 433 36.48 0.29 -12.80
C GLU A 433 36.11 -0.22 -14.20
N HIS A 434 35.65 0.71 -15.04
CA HIS A 434 35.35 0.51 -16.46
C HIS A 434 36.06 1.56 -17.30
N GLN A 435 36.41 1.20 -18.53
CA GLN A 435 36.94 2.13 -19.51
C GLN A 435 35.81 3.00 -20.05
N ILE A 436 35.42 4.01 -19.28
CA ILE A 436 34.33 4.93 -19.65
C ILE A 436 34.68 5.70 -20.91
N LEU A 437 35.92 6.19 -20.99
CA LEU A 437 36.41 6.91 -22.14
C LEU A 437 37.73 6.33 -22.60
N SER A 438 37.79 5.91 -23.85
CA SER A 438 39.01 5.47 -24.52
C SER A 438 39.52 6.59 -25.40
N VAL A 439 40.64 7.21 -25.03
CA VAL A 439 41.40 8.13 -25.90
C VAL A 439 42.74 7.47 -26.17
N LEU A 440 42.98 7.10 -27.42
CA LEU A 440 44.20 6.43 -27.86
C LEU A 440 45.31 7.46 -28.08
N ASP A 441 46.49 7.21 -27.54
CA ASP A 441 47.70 7.96 -27.92
C ASP A 441 48.17 7.61 -29.33
N LEU A 442 49.25 8.25 -29.78
CA LEU A 442 49.86 7.99 -31.09
C LEU A 442 50.36 6.54 -31.26
N PHE A 443 50.44 5.76 -30.17
CA PHE A 443 50.83 4.36 -30.14
C PHE A 443 49.64 3.40 -29.93
N GLY A 444 48.41 3.90 -29.85
CA GLY A 444 47.21 3.10 -29.65
C GLY A 444 46.98 2.65 -28.20
N VAL A 445 47.55 3.35 -27.22
CA VAL A 445 47.38 3.07 -25.79
C VAL A 445 46.31 4.01 -25.20
N PRO A 446 45.35 3.50 -24.41
CA PRO A 446 44.41 4.36 -23.68
C PRO A 446 45.17 5.27 -22.70
N ILE A 447 45.03 6.58 -22.86
CA ILE A 447 45.67 7.57 -21.97
C ILE A 447 44.83 7.80 -20.71
N VAL A 448 43.52 7.57 -20.81
CA VAL A 448 42.57 7.77 -19.73
C VAL A 448 42.45 6.48 -18.92
N PRO A 449 42.71 6.52 -17.60
CA PRO A 449 42.54 5.34 -16.75
C PRO A 449 41.07 4.92 -16.67
N PRO A 450 40.78 3.63 -16.44
CA PRO A 450 39.43 3.21 -16.15
C PRO A 450 38.98 3.80 -14.80
N ALA A 451 37.69 4.05 -14.66
CA ALA A 451 37.14 4.71 -13.48
C ALA A 451 35.82 4.08 -13.06
N ARG A 452 35.41 4.40 -11.83
CA ARG A 452 34.10 4.03 -11.29
C ARG A 452 33.50 5.19 -10.51
N VAL A 453 32.17 5.28 -10.52
CA VAL A 453 31.41 6.19 -9.68
C VAL A 453 30.39 5.38 -8.91
N ALA A 454 30.28 5.67 -7.62
CA ALA A 454 29.39 4.99 -6.69
C ALA A 454 28.87 6.05 -5.72
N LEU A 455 27.70 6.61 -6.01
CA LEU A 455 27.13 7.74 -5.29
C LEU A 455 25.80 7.36 -4.64
N PRO A 456 25.69 7.37 -3.30
CA PRO A 456 24.40 7.38 -2.63
C PRO A 456 23.79 8.78 -2.79
N LEU A 457 22.97 8.97 -3.81
CA LEU A 457 22.32 10.26 -4.10
C LEU A 457 21.36 10.64 -2.98
N LEU A 458 20.67 9.67 -2.39
CA LEU A 458 19.87 9.88 -1.18
C LEU A 458 20.19 8.82 -0.14
N SER A 459 20.42 9.27 1.10
CA SER A 459 20.45 8.38 2.25
C SER A 459 19.05 8.19 2.81
N SER A 460 18.81 7.03 3.43
CA SER A 460 17.58 6.79 4.19
C SER A 460 17.38 7.88 5.24
N GLN A 461 16.14 8.36 5.36
CA GLN A 461 15.76 9.36 6.36
C GLN A 461 14.96 8.70 7.48
N ALA A 462 14.99 9.31 8.66
CA ALA A 462 14.11 8.90 9.74
C ALA A 462 12.64 9.04 9.30
N PRO A 463 11.75 8.14 9.76
CA PRO A 463 10.34 8.21 9.40
C PRO A 463 9.74 9.59 9.71
N VAL A 464 9.04 10.17 8.74
CA VAL A 464 8.31 11.43 8.88
C VAL A 464 6.81 11.13 8.89
N ASP A 465 6.12 11.57 9.92
CA ASP A 465 4.66 11.40 10.02
C ASP A 465 3.95 12.40 9.10
N THR A 466 3.02 11.92 8.27
CA THR A 466 2.21 12.74 7.38
C THR A 466 1.25 13.68 8.12
N GLY A 467 0.98 13.42 9.41
CA GLY A 467 -0.22 13.91 10.07
C GLY A 467 -1.48 13.18 9.57
N PRO A 468 -2.68 13.60 10.04
CA PRO A 468 -3.92 12.92 9.71
C PRO A 468 -4.30 13.16 8.25
N LEU A 469 -4.39 12.08 7.48
CA LEU A 469 -4.94 12.03 6.14
C LEU A 469 -6.38 11.54 6.22
N ASN A 470 -7.32 12.29 5.66
CA ASN A 470 -8.73 11.93 5.71
C ASN A 470 -9.03 10.77 4.76
N GLU A 471 -10.04 9.97 5.07
CA GLU A 471 -10.64 9.04 4.11
C GLU A 471 -11.10 9.80 2.83
N PRO A 472 -11.04 9.25 1.61
CA PRO A 472 -11.46 9.95 0.38
C PRO A 472 -12.91 10.46 0.39
N SER A 473 -13.21 11.50 -0.42
CA SER A 473 -14.55 12.07 -0.60
C SER A 473 -14.94 12.15 -2.06
N ASP A 474 -16.25 12.20 -2.32
CA ASP A 474 -16.79 12.53 -3.64
C ASP A 474 -17.55 13.87 -3.57
N PRO A 475 -17.05 14.95 -4.22
CA PRO A 475 -15.83 15.01 -5.04
C PRO A 475 -14.54 15.00 -4.19
N PRO A 476 -13.39 14.61 -4.78
CA PRO A 476 -12.11 14.57 -4.09
C PRO A 476 -11.62 15.98 -3.72
N ASP A 477 -11.17 16.14 -2.48
CA ASP A 477 -10.65 17.40 -1.92
C ASP A 477 -9.12 17.41 -1.72
N GLY A 478 -8.45 16.30 -2.04
CA GLY A 478 -7.00 16.12 -1.92
C GLY A 478 -6.50 15.88 -0.49
N THR A 479 -7.37 15.83 0.52
CA THR A 479 -6.96 15.68 1.94
C THR A 479 -6.63 14.25 2.36
N HIS A 480 -6.82 13.29 1.45
CA HIS A 480 -6.48 11.88 1.61
C HIS A 480 -5.06 11.55 1.14
N GLN A 481 -4.33 12.54 0.61
CA GLN A 481 -2.98 12.36 0.08
C GLN A 481 -2.01 13.36 0.72
N ALA A 482 -0.77 12.94 0.89
CA ALA A 482 0.34 13.82 1.24
C ALA A 482 1.62 13.41 0.52
N THR A 483 2.47 14.40 0.27
CA THR A 483 3.82 14.20 -0.22
C THR A 483 4.80 14.49 0.91
N VAL A 484 5.54 13.48 1.33
CA VAL A 484 6.66 13.63 2.25
C VAL A 484 7.92 13.87 1.44
N GLY A 485 8.46 15.08 1.54
CA GLY A 485 9.71 15.45 0.91
C GLY A 485 10.91 15.06 1.77
N GLY A 486 11.80 14.24 1.21
CA GLY A 486 13.16 14.09 1.68
C GLY A 486 14.03 15.30 1.32
N ALA A 487 15.33 15.20 1.57
CA ALA A 487 16.30 16.19 1.09
C ALA A 487 16.21 16.17 -0.43
N SER A 488 15.67 17.23 -1.04
CA SER A 488 15.49 17.30 -2.48
C SER A 488 16.86 17.37 -3.16
N PHE A 489 17.24 16.30 -3.85
CA PHE A 489 18.44 16.30 -4.67
C PHE A 489 18.08 16.83 -6.06
N GLY A 490 18.48 18.07 -6.31
CA GLY A 490 18.33 18.68 -7.62
C GLY A 490 19.28 18.07 -8.65
N VAL A 491 18.89 18.15 -9.92
CA VAL A 491 19.68 17.70 -11.09
C VAL A 491 21.10 18.28 -11.05
N SER A 492 21.23 19.57 -10.76
CA SER A 492 22.52 20.26 -10.70
C SER A 492 23.47 19.70 -9.65
N GLN A 493 22.94 19.26 -8.50
CA GLN A 493 23.72 18.67 -7.41
C GLN A 493 24.15 17.23 -7.74
N THR A 494 23.30 16.49 -8.45
CA THR A 494 23.63 15.13 -8.92
C THR A 494 24.73 15.19 -9.97
N VAL A 495 24.58 16.09 -10.96
CA VAL A 495 25.60 16.28 -12.01
C VAL A 495 26.91 16.75 -11.40
N SER A 496 26.91 17.73 -10.50
CA SER A 496 28.14 18.17 -9.85
C SER A 496 28.81 17.06 -9.04
N SER A 497 28.03 16.23 -8.34
CA SER A 497 28.58 15.10 -7.58
C SER A 497 29.20 14.03 -8.48
N ILE A 498 28.58 13.75 -9.63
CA ILE A 498 29.14 12.83 -10.64
C ILE A 498 30.42 13.41 -11.22
N THR A 499 30.41 14.68 -11.63
CA THR A 499 31.59 15.36 -12.17
C THR A 499 32.70 15.36 -11.13
N ASP A 500 32.45 15.76 -9.88
CA ASP A 500 33.43 15.75 -8.79
C ASP A 500 34.00 14.35 -8.52
N ALA A 501 33.15 13.31 -8.53
CA ALA A 501 33.59 11.93 -8.36
C ALA A 501 34.50 11.48 -9.52
N LEU A 502 34.14 11.79 -10.77
CA LEU A 502 34.96 11.45 -11.94
C LEU A 502 36.25 12.29 -11.98
N LEU A 503 36.23 13.54 -11.52
CA LEU A 503 37.43 14.39 -11.37
C LEU A 503 38.40 13.76 -10.35
N GLY A 504 37.88 13.21 -9.25
CA GLY A 504 38.66 12.50 -8.22
C GLY A 504 39.37 11.23 -8.73
N GLU A 505 38.80 10.59 -9.76
CA GLU A 505 39.36 9.40 -10.43
C GLU A 505 40.39 9.75 -11.53
N GLY A 506 40.71 11.04 -11.72
CA GLY A 506 41.76 11.49 -12.65
C GLY A 506 41.30 11.79 -14.08
N LEU A 507 39.98 11.91 -14.33
CA LEU A 507 39.41 12.29 -15.63
C LEU A 507 39.31 13.81 -15.89
N GLY A 508 39.98 14.61 -15.04
CA GLY A 508 40.03 16.08 -15.01
C GLY A 508 39.80 16.83 -16.33
N ASP A 509 40.79 16.74 -17.22
CA ASP A 509 40.84 17.54 -18.44
C ASP A 509 39.84 17.08 -19.51
N VAL A 510 39.32 15.85 -19.39
CA VAL A 510 38.44 15.27 -20.41
C VAL A 510 36.97 15.42 -20.05
N LEU A 511 36.65 15.44 -18.75
CA LEU A 511 35.30 15.72 -18.22
C LEU A 511 34.76 17.08 -18.66
N ALA A 512 35.60 18.12 -18.71
CA ALA A 512 35.18 19.44 -19.20
C ALA A 512 34.62 19.41 -20.65
N THR A 513 35.02 18.39 -21.43
CA THR A 513 34.55 18.16 -22.80
C THR A 513 33.25 17.34 -22.84
N LEU A 514 33.02 16.49 -21.84
CA LEU A 514 31.88 15.58 -21.73
C LEU A 514 30.72 16.14 -20.88
N ASP A 515 30.99 17.12 -20.01
CA ASP A 515 30.01 17.81 -19.16
C ASP A 515 28.71 18.19 -19.90
N PRO A 516 28.73 18.79 -21.11
CA PRO A 516 27.49 19.12 -21.80
C PRO A 516 26.70 17.88 -22.25
N ILE A 517 27.38 16.77 -22.58
CA ILE A 517 26.74 15.50 -22.96
C ILE A 517 26.19 14.82 -21.71
N LEU A 518 26.98 14.73 -20.65
CA LEU A 518 26.57 14.14 -19.37
C LEU A 518 25.38 14.90 -18.79
N ASN A 519 25.44 16.23 -18.82
CA ASN A 519 24.34 17.08 -18.37
C ASN A 519 23.10 16.93 -19.27
N ALA A 520 23.25 16.81 -20.59
CA ALA A 520 22.11 16.58 -21.49
C ALA A 520 21.47 15.20 -21.29
N VAL A 521 22.27 14.16 -21.11
CA VAL A 521 21.80 12.79 -20.84
C VAL A 521 21.13 12.72 -19.48
N VAL A 522 21.74 13.28 -18.43
CA VAL A 522 21.15 13.30 -17.08
C VAL A 522 19.92 14.19 -17.01
N GLN A 523 19.90 15.36 -17.66
CA GLN A 523 18.70 16.21 -17.72
C GLN A 523 17.58 15.52 -18.50
N SER A 524 17.86 14.96 -19.69
CA SER A 524 16.84 14.23 -20.44
C SER A 524 16.36 12.99 -19.69
N LEU A 525 17.25 12.31 -18.98
CA LEU A 525 16.91 11.18 -18.12
C LEU A 525 15.95 11.61 -17.02
N LEU A 526 16.29 12.65 -16.24
CA LEU A 526 15.48 13.11 -15.11
C LEU A 526 14.18 13.79 -15.57
N ASP A 527 14.18 14.51 -16.71
CA ASP A 527 13.00 15.14 -17.31
C ASP A 527 12.02 14.11 -17.85
N VAL A 528 12.50 13.08 -18.57
CA VAL A 528 11.64 12.00 -19.09
C VAL A 528 11.19 11.04 -17.98
N LEU A 529 12.05 10.78 -16.99
CA LEU A 529 11.69 10.00 -15.82
C LEU A 529 10.88 10.83 -14.79
N GLY A 530 10.65 12.13 -14.99
CA GLY A 530 9.91 13.01 -14.07
C GLY A 530 10.43 13.00 -12.63
N LEU A 531 11.74 12.77 -12.44
CA LEU A 531 12.29 12.37 -11.14
C LEU A 531 12.40 13.55 -10.16
N ASN A 532 11.39 13.71 -9.31
CA ASN A 532 11.56 14.38 -8.02
C ASN A 532 12.16 13.38 -7.03
N LEU A 533 13.48 13.20 -7.10
CA LEU A 533 14.20 12.26 -6.24
C LEU A 533 14.04 12.67 -4.78
N GLY A 534 13.59 11.71 -3.95
CA GLY A 534 13.40 11.90 -2.52
C GLY A 534 12.00 12.29 -2.08
N GLU A 535 11.02 12.42 -2.98
CA GLU A 535 9.61 12.61 -2.59
C GLU A 535 8.86 11.27 -2.58
N THR A 536 8.16 11.02 -1.47
CA THR A 536 7.28 9.85 -1.31
C THR A 536 5.85 10.34 -1.14
N ASP A 537 4.97 9.89 -2.04
CA ASP A 537 3.54 10.18 -2.00
C ASP A 537 2.85 9.09 -1.16
N VAL A 538 1.92 9.49 -0.31
CA VAL A 538 1.08 8.59 0.48
C VAL A 538 -0.37 8.91 0.19
N GLU A 539 -1.18 7.87 0.04
CA GLU A 539 -2.61 7.98 -0.22
C GLU A 539 -3.38 7.03 0.69
N VAL A 540 -4.33 7.57 1.46
CA VAL A 540 -5.33 6.80 2.19
C VAL A 540 -6.46 6.44 1.22
N LEU A 541 -6.72 5.14 1.10
CA LEU A 541 -7.78 4.59 0.25
C LEU A 541 -9.10 4.48 1.03
N SER A 542 -9.04 4.04 2.28
CA SER A 542 -10.21 3.96 3.17
C SER A 542 -9.82 3.83 4.63
N VAL A 543 -10.76 4.15 5.52
CA VAL A 543 -10.62 3.97 6.96
C VAL A 543 -11.85 3.25 7.50
N SER A 544 -11.67 2.04 8.03
CA SER A 544 -12.75 1.25 8.62
C SER A 544 -12.64 1.24 10.14
N CYS A 545 -13.65 1.77 10.81
CA CYS A 545 -13.69 1.92 12.27
C CYS A 545 -14.20 0.70 13.03
N GLY A 546 -14.28 -0.46 12.36
CA GLY A 546 -14.81 -1.69 12.92
C GLY A 546 -16.33 -1.70 13.05
N LYS A 547 -16.90 -2.89 13.27
CA LYS A 547 -18.34 -3.08 13.47
C LYS A 547 -18.61 -3.44 14.93
N ALA A 548 -19.60 -2.78 15.53
CA ALA A 548 -20.06 -3.15 16.87
C ALA A 548 -20.85 -4.47 16.80
N LYS A 549 -20.54 -5.41 17.69
CA LYS A 549 -21.24 -6.70 17.79
C LYS A 549 -21.53 -7.06 19.24
N LEU A 550 -22.65 -7.72 19.47
CA LEU A 550 -22.96 -8.31 20.77
C LEU A 550 -22.09 -9.54 20.98
N VAL A 551 -21.57 -9.69 22.20
CA VAL A 551 -20.68 -10.77 22.60
C VAL A 551 -21.16 -11.39 23.90
N TYR A 552 -20.93 -12.70 24.08
CA TYR A 552 -21.56 -13.53 25.11
C TYR A 552 -20.60 -14.48 25.78
#